data_AF-A0A3D5Z9M0-F1
#
_entry.id   AF-A0A3D5Z9M0-F1
#
_cell.length_a   1.000
_cell.length_b   1.000
_cell.length_c   1.000
_cell.angle_alpha   90.00
_cell.angle_beta   90.00
_cell.angle_gamma   90.00
#
_symmetry.space_group_name_H-M   'P 1'
#
loop_
_entity.id
_entity.type
_entity.pdbx_description
1 polymer ?
#
loop_
_entity_poly.entity_id
_entity_poly.type
_entity_poly.pdbx_seq_one_letter_code
_entity_poly.pdbx_strand_id
1 'polypeptide(L)'
;MTQEQKEINNKLKAELFSSDEAVVLKALDSIGEDGDREMVAPVLELLAHTSSEAVKDVVLGQLSELKIGDMEGLFIEKIQLEEFQPYHQQLVSCMWSSGMNPTDDLHVFSKLAVDGDYMTALEVLTLLENMEGPFDNESLMDAFQDVSEFVEEAEEGDAKIDLIKSIYDILYAFKEA
;
A
#
# COMPACT_ATOMS: atom_id res chain seq x y z
N MET A 1 -25.70 0.10 4.92
CA MET A 1 -25.87 0.72 3.58
C MET A 1 -27.33 0.67 3.14
N THR A 2 -27.86 1.79 2.61
CA THR A 2 -29.24 1.88 2.07
C THR A 2 -29.34 1.26 0.67
N GLN A 3 -30.54 1.02 0.17
CA GLN A 3 -30.74 0.53 -1.21
C GLN A 3 -30.27 1.56 -2.25
N GLU A 4 -30.51 2.84 -1.99
CA GLU A 4 -30.07 3.96 -2.84
C GLU A 4 -28.54 4.02 -2.95
N GLN A 5 -27.81 3.89 -1.83
CA GLN A 5 -26.35 3.89 -1.85
C GLN A 5 -25.78 2.70 -2.66
N LYS A 6 -26.43 1.52 -2.59
CA LYS A 6 -26.04 0.36 -3.41
C LYS A 6 -26.18 0.63 -4.89
N GLU A 7 -27.27 1.28 -5.31
CA GLU A 7 -27.51 1.63 -6.71
C GLU A 7 -26.48 2.65 -7.21
N ILE A 8 -26.14 3.65 -6.38
CA ILE A 8 -25.07 4.62 -6.65
C ILE A 8 -23.73 3.91 -6.80
N ASN A 9 -23.33 3.08 -5.83
CA ASN A 9 -22.05 2.37 -5.86
C ASN A 9 -21.94 1.45 -7.10
N ASN A 10 -23.00 0.75 -7.47
CA ASN A 10 -23.01 -0.10 -8.67
C ASN A 10 -22.83 0.71 -9.96
N LYS A 11 -23.47 1.88 -10.03
CA LYS A 11 -23.31 2.78 -11.16
C LYS A 11 -21.86 3.30 -11.25
N LEU A 12 -21.30 3.78 -10.15
CA LEU A 12 -19.93 4.29 -10.09
C LEU A 12 -18.91 3.20 -10.46
N LYS A 13 -19.10 1.96 -10.00
CA LYS A 13 -18.27 0.81 -10.39
C LYS A 13 -18.27 0.60 -11.91
N ALA A 14 -19.42 0.72 -12.58
CA ALA A 14 -19.48 0.59 -14.03
C ALA A 14 -18.79 1.77 -14.74
N GLU A 15 -18.92 2.99 -14.21
CA GLU A 15 -18.33 4.20 -14.78
C GLU A 15 -16.80 4.24 -14.64
N LEU A 16 -16.23 3.69 -13.56
CA LEU A 16 -14.78 3.59 -13.34
C LEU A 16 -14.05 2.82 -14.44
N PHE A 17 -14.70 1.80 -15.02
CA PHE A 17 -14.11 0.98 -16.09
C PHE A 17 -14.69 1.32 -17.47
N SER A 18 -15.23 2.54 -17.62
CA SER A 18 -15.64 3.07 -18.92
C SER A 18 -14.42 3.27 -19.82
N SER A 19 -14.62 3.06 -21.13
CA SER A 19 -13.63 3.45 -22.15
C SER A 19 -13.51 4.96 -22.36
N ASP A 20 -14.44 5.75 -21.80
CA ASP A 20 -14.46 7.21 -21.89
C ASP A 20 -13.80 7.82 -20.64
N GLU A 21 -12.61 8.41 -20.81
CA GLU A 21 -11.83 9.04 -19.74
C GLU A 21 -12.63 10.11 -18.97
N ALA A 22 -13.47 10.89 -19.63
CA ALA A 22 -14.27 11.92 -18.97
C ALA A 22 -15.33 11.31 -18.03
N VAL A 23 -15.86 10.13 -18.38
CA VAL A 23 -16.77 9.37 -17.52
C VAL A 23 -16.03 8.84 -16.30
N VAL A 24 -14.83 8.29 -16.50
CA VAL A 24 -13.98 7.76 -15.40
C VAL A 24 -13.61 8.86 -14.42
N LEU A 25 -13.12 10.01 -14.90
CA LEU A 25 -12.72 11.14 -14.05
C LEU A 25 -13.90 11.69 -13.24
N LYS A 26 -15.09 11.76 -13.85
CA LYS A 26 -16.31 12.19 -13.14
C LYS A 26 -16.74 11.19 -12.06
N ALA A 27 -16.57 9.90 -12.30
CA ALA A 27 -16.85 8.88 -11.30
C ALA A 27 -15.87 8.98 -10.12
N LEU A 28 -14.58 9.19 -10.40
CA LEU A 28 -13.56 9.41 -9.36
C LEU A 28 -13.88 10.65 -8.51
N ASP A 29 -14.25 11.77 -9.14
CA ASP A 29 -14.67 13.00 -8.44
C ASP A 29 -15.84 12.72 -7.48
N SER A 30 -16.85 11.99 -7.97
CA SER A 30 -18.03 11.61 -7.17
C SER A 30 -17.67 10.68 -5.99
N ILE A 31 -16.69 9.80 -6.16
CA ILE A 31 -16.19 8.92 -5.09
C ILE A 31 -15.38 9.70 -4.06
N GLY A 32 -14.64 10.75 -4.46
CA GLY A 32 -13.87 11.57 -3.53
C GLY A 32 -14.73 12.36 -2.55
N GLU A 33 -15.90 12.82 -2.99
CA GLU A 33 -16.84 13.59 -2.15
C GLU A 33 -17.71 12.71 -1.25
N ASP A 34 -18.25 11.62 -1.80
CA ASP A 34 -19.33 10.82 -1.18
C ASP A 34 -18.99 9.32 -1.02
N GLY A 35 -17.75 8.91 -1.33
CA GLY A 35 -17.35 7.51 -1.40
C GLY A 35 -17.34 6.78 -0.06
N ASP A 36 -17.91 5.57 -0.07
CA ASP A 36 -17.86 4.62 1.06
C ASP A 36 -16.65 3.68 0.90
N ARG A 37 -16.26 3.03 2.00
CA ARG A 37 -15.20 2.01 2.11
C ARG A 37 -15.24 0.96 0.99
N GLU A 38 -16.44 0.58 0.53
CA GLU A 38 -16.63 -0.38 -0.58
C GLU A 38 -16.09 0.09 -1.95
N MET A 39 -15.82 1.38 -2.11
CA MET A 39 -15.29 1.95 -3.36
C MET A 39 -13.77 1.93 -3.44
N VAL A 40 -13.06 1.71 -2.32
CA VAL A 40 -11.59 1.66 -2.28
C VAL A 40 -11.05 0.54 -3.18
N ALA A 41 -11.62 -0.67 -3.10
CA ALA A 41 -11.18 -1.79 -3.93
C ALA A 41 -11.36 -1.53 -5.45
N PRO A 42 -12.53 -1.09 -5.95
CA PRO A 42 -12.68 -0.67 -7.35
C PRO A 42 -11.73 0.45 -7.79
N VAL A 43 -11.44 1.43 -6.92
CA VAL A 43 -10.52 2.53 -7.23
C VAL A 43 -9.08 2.04 -7.33
N LEU A 44 -8.64 1.18 -6.41
CA LEU A 44 -7.34 0.53 -6.50
C LEU A 44 -7.23 -0.32 -7.77
N GLU A 45 -8.25 -1.10 -8.09
CA GLU A 45 -8.28 -1.92 -9.30
C GLU A 45 -8.14 -1.10 -10.59
N LEU A 46 -8.77 0.09 -10.63
CA LEU A 46 -8.64 1.01 -11.76
C LEU A 46 -7.19 1.44 -11.98
N LEU A 47 -6.38 1.61 -10.93
CA LEU A 47 -4.98 2.04 -11.02
C LEU A 47 -4.14 1.08 -11.87
N ALA A 48 -4.38 -0.23 -11.75
CA ALA A 48 -3.70 -1.26 -12.53
C ALA A 48 -4.22 -1.37 -13.98
N HIS A 49 -5.48 -0.98 -14.22
CA HIS A 49 -6.16 -1.22 -15.49
C HIS A 49 -6.23 0.01 -16.42
N THR A 50 -5.98 1.21 -15.91
CA THR A 50 -6.01 2.42 -16.71
C THR A 50 -4.67 2.69 -17.42
N SER A 51 -4.75 3.11 -18.68
CA SER A 51 -3.59 3.66 -19.42
C SER A 51 -3.54 5.19 -19.38
N SER A 52 -4.52 5.85 -18.74
CA SER A 52 -4.58 7.31 -18.65
C SER A 52 -3.80 7.81 -17.44
N GLU A 53 -2.75 8.58 -17.69
CA GLU A 53 -1.96 9.22 -16.62
C GLU A 53 -2.81 10.19 -15.79
N ALA A 54 -3.74 10.92 -16.41
CA ALA A 54 -4.66 11.80 -15.69
C ALA A 54 -5.55 11.02 -14.69
N VAL A 55 -6.01 9.82 -15.09
CA VAL A 55 -6.78 8.95 -14.18
C VAL A 55 -5.88 8.42 -13.06
N LYS A 56 -4.65 7.99 -13.36
CA LYS A 56 -3.70 7.53 -12.33
C LYS A 56 -3.40 8.62 -11.31
N ASP A 57 -3.13 9.84 -11.78
CA ASP A 57 -2.83 10.98 -10.91
C ASP A 57 -3.98 11.26 -9.93
N VAL A 58 -5.23 11.21 -10.41
CA VAL A 58 -6.41 11.39 -9.54
C VAL A 58 -6.53 10.24 -8.54
N VAL A 59 -6.39 8.98 -8.97
CA VAL A 59 -6.47 7.82 -8.08
C VAL A 59 -5.39 7.88 -6.99
N LEU A 60 -4.13 8.14 -7.36
CA LEU A 60 -3.02 8.24 -6.42
C LEU A 60 -3.22 9.42 -5.44
N GLY A 61 -3.73 10.55 -5.93
CA GLY A 61 -4.10 11.69 -5.10
C GLY A 61 -5.14 11.30 -4.05
N GLN A 62 -6.23 10.64 -4.47
CA GLN A 62 -7.29 10.19 -3.56
C GLN A 62 -6.79 9.16 -2.54
N LEU A 63 -5.93 8.23 -2.94
CA LEU A 63 -5.33 7.26 -2.02
C LEU A 63 -4.45 7.93 -0.97
N SER A 64 -3.68 8.96 -1.34
CA SER A 64 -2.85 9.70 -0.36
C SER A 64 -3.67 10.44 0.71
N GLU A 65 -4.91 10.81 0.37
CA GLU A 65 -5.86 11.46 1.27
C GLU A 65 -6.78 10.46 1.99
N LEU A 66 -6.63 9.15 1.72
CA LEU A 66 -7.45 8.13 2.34
C LEU A 66 -7.27 8.17 3.87
N LYS A 67 -8.39 8.15 4.59
CA LYS A 67 -8.43 8.13 6.06
C LYS A 67 -9.36 7.01 6.54
N ILE A 68 -9.21 5.83 5.93
CA ILE A 68 -10.00 4.64 6.25
C ILE A 68 -9.03 3.54 6.68
N GLY A 69 -9.05 3.21 7.98
CA GLY A 69 -8.34 2.04 8.52
C GLY A 69 -9.10 0.73 8.26
N ASP A 70 -8.57 -0.39 8.77
CA ASP A 70 -9.16 -1.73 8.59
C ASP A 70 -9.15 -2.18 7.11
N MET A 71 -8.16 -1.76 6.32
CA MET A 71 -8.01 -2.11 4.90
C MET A 71 -6.73 -2.89 4.62
N GLU A 72 -6.02 -3.31 5.67
CA GLU A 72 -4.76 -4.05 5.64
C GLU A 72 -4.84 -5.21 4.65
N GLY A 73 -5.82 -6.10 4.82
CA GLY A 73 -5.97 -7.28 3.97
C GLY A 73 -6.16 -6.95 2.48
N LEU A 74 -6.87 -5.86 2.16
CA LEU A 74 -7.04 -5.41 0.77
C LEU A 74 -5.72 -4.91 0.20
N PHE A 75 -4.97 -4.10 0.95
CA PHE A 75 -3.70 -3.54 0.48
C PHE A 75 -2.62 -4.62 0.37
N ILE A 76 -2.55 -5.55 1.33
CA ILE A 76 -1.67 -6.71 1.28
C ILE A 76 -1.98 -7.58 0.06
N GLU A 77 -3.25 -7.87 -0.22
CA GLU A 77 -3.64 -8.60 -1.43
C GLU A 77 -3.12 -7.88 -2.69
N LYS A 78 -3.33 -6.56 -2.80
CA LYS A 78 -2.93 -5.80 -3.99
C LYS A 78 -1.42 -5.69 -4.15
N ILE A 79 -0.67 -5.45 -3.08
CA ILE A 79 0.80 -5.38 -3.09
C ILE A 79 1.44 -6.66 -3.65
N GLN A 80 0.80 -7.82 -3.44
CA GLN A 80 1.35 -9.09 -3.91
C GLN A 80 1.08 -9.37 -5.40
N LEU A 81 0.31 -8.52 -6.08
CA LEU A 81 0.00 -8.67 -7.51
C LEU A 81 1.02 -7.92 -8.37
N GLU A 82 1.52 -8.58 -9.42
CA GLU A 82 2.54 -8.03 -10.33
C GLU A 82 2.13 -6.69 -10.96
N GLU A 83 0.84 -6.52 -11.28
CA GLU A 83 0.30 -5.30 -11.87
C GLU A 83 0.36 -4.07 -10.94
N PHE A 84 0.54 -4.28 -9.63
CA PHE A 84 0.70 -3.22 -8.64
C PHE A 84 2.16 -2.91 -8.30
N GLN A 85 3.13 -3.65 -8.85
CA GLN A 85 4.56 -3.40 -8.63
C GLN A 85 4.99 -1.94 -8.85
N PRO A 86 4.53 -1.23 -9.89
CA PRO A 86 4.89 0.18 -10.11
C PRO A 86 4.37 1.13 -9.01
N TYR A 87 3.43 0.68 -8.17
CA TYR A 87 2.72 1.49 -7.20
C TYR A 87 3.05 1.13 -5.74
N HIS A 88 4.00 0.21 -5.50
CA HIS A 88 4.35 -0.24 -4.15
C HIS A 88 4.66 0.91 -3.19
N GLN A 89 5.46 1.89 -3.63
CA GLN A 89 5.76 3.08 -2.83
C GLN A 89 4.47 3.78 -2.39
N GLN A 90 3.55 4.07 -3.32
CA GLN A 90 2.32 4.81 -3.05
C GLN A 90 1.35 4.00 -2.18
N LEU A 91 1.27 2.67 -2.38
CA LEU A 91 0.44 1.79 -1.58
C LEU A 91 0.92 1.76 -0.12
N VAL A 92 2.23 1.56 0.12
CA VAL A 92 2.79 1.58 1.47
C VAL A 92 2.61 2.95 2.12
N SER A 93 2.78 4.03 1.35
CA SER A 93 2.56 5.39 1.82
C SER A 93 1.11 5.63 2.28
N CYS A 94 0.15 5.12 1.49
CA CYS A 94 -1.27 5.15 1.83
C CYS A 94 -1.55 4.36 3.12
N MET A 95 -0.91 3.21 3.33
CA MET A 95 -1.12 2.38 4.52
C MET A 95 -0.74 3.14 5.80
N TRP A 96 0.49 3.66 5.90
CA TRP A 96 0.92 4.35 7.13
C TRP A 96 0.17 5.68 7.33
N SER A 97 -0.09 6.42 6.26
CA SER A 97 -0.81 7.71 6.36
C SER A 97 -2.31 7.55 6.67
N SER A 98 -2.87 6.35 6.44
CA SER A 98 -4.23 5.97 6.85
C SER A 98 -4.29 5.34 8.24
N GLY A 99 -3.14 5.12 8.90
CA GLY A 99 -3.06 4.47 10.21
C GLY A 99 -3.33 2.97 10.19
N MET A 100 -3.08 2.30 9.06
CA MET A 100 -3.16 0.85 8.96
C MET A 100 -2.02 0.19 9.76
N ASN A 101 -2.29 -0.96 10.36
CA ASN A 101 -1.34 -1.67 11.22
C ASN A 101 -1.28 -3.18 10.87
N PRO A 102 -0.62 -3.54 9.76
CA PRO A 102 -0.59 -4.92 9.22
C PRO A 102 0.39 -5.82 9.99
N THR A 103 0.10 -6.10 11.27
CA THR A 103 0.99 -6.83 12.20
C THR A 103 1.36 -8.25 11.78
N ASP A 104 0.54 -8.85 10.91
CA ASP A 104 0.70 -10.24 10.46
C ASP A 104 1.54 -10.35 9.18
N ASP A 105 1.86 -9.22 8.53
CA ASP A 105 2.39 -9.19 7.15
C ASP A 105 3.77 -8.50 7.05
N LEU A 106 4.55 -8.46 8.14
CA LEU A 106 5.91 -7.91 8.15
C LEU A 106 6.82 -8.46 7.03
N HIS A 107 6.69 -9.75 6.70
CA HIS A 107 7.44 -10.39 5.60
C HIS A 107 7.14 -9.76 4.24
N VAL A 108 5.94 -9.22 4.03
CA VAL A 108 5.59 -8.51 2.78
C VAL A 108 6.40 -7.23 2.67
N PHE A 109 6.48 -6.45 3.75
CA PHE A 109 7.15 -5.15 3.73
C PHE A 109 8.67 -5.23 3.71
N SER A 110 9.26 -6.16 4.46
CA SER A 110 10.70 -6.43 4.39
C SER A 110 11.12 -6.82 2.98
N LYS A 111 10.37 -7.73 2.32
CA LYS A 111 10.58 -8.06 0.90
C LYS A 111 10.49 -6.84 0.00
N LEU A 112 9.49 -5.97 0.18
CA LEU A 112 9.39 -4.72 -0.56
C LEU A 112 10.60 -3.79 -0.35
N ALA A 113 11.14 -3.71 0.86
CA ALA A 113 12.30 -2.87 1.14
C ALA A 113 13.58 -3.40 0.49
N VAL A 114 13.81 -4.71 0.54
CA VAL A 114 15.02 -5.33 -0.02
C VAL A 114 14.97 -5.43 -1.55
N ASP A 115 13.80 -5.69 -2.14
CA ASP A 115 13.63 -5.83 -3.60
C ASP A 115 13.34 -4.48 -4.29
N GLY A 116 12.73 -3.53 -3.58
CA GLY A 116 12.30 -2.23 -4.10
C GLY A 116 13.42 -1.21 -4.26
N ASP A 117 13.05 0.00 -4.66
CA ASP A 117 13.99 1.12 -4.72
C ASP A 117 14.14 1.81 -3.36
N TYR A 118 14.99 2.85 -3.31
CA TYR A 118 15.22 3.62 -2.10
C TYR A 118 13.93 4.21 -1.52
N MET A 119 13.05 4.72 -2.38
CA MET A 119 11.80 5.34 -1.95
C MET A 119 10.83 4.31 -1.36
N THR A 120 10.74 3.13 -1.97
CA THR A 120 9.94 2.02 -1.44
C THR A 120 10.45 1.58 -0.07
N ALA A 121 11.78 1.42 0.09
CA ALA A 121 12.38 1.10 1.38
C ALA A 121 12.13 2.19 2.45
N LEU A 122 12.12 3.46 2.05
CA LEU A 122 11.82 4.58 2.95
C LEU A 122 10.37 4.54 3.44
N GLU A 123 9.40 4.32 2.56
CA GLU A 123 7.99 4.21 2.96
C GLU A 123 7.76 2.98 3.85
N VAL A 124 8.44 1.87 3.59
CA VAL A 124 8.41 0.69 4.46
C VAL A 124 8.95 1.03 5.84
N LEU A 125 10.11 1.70 5.92
CA LEU A 125 10.68 2.13 7.19
C LEU A 125 9.66 2.98 7.96
N THR A 126 9.06 3.98 7.32
CA THR A 126 8.05 4.85 7.95
C THR A 126 6.81 4.07 8.40
N LEU A 127 6.35 3.08 7.62
CA LEU A 127 5.24 2.21 8.06
C LEU A 127 5.63 1.48 9.34
N LEU A 128 6.76 0.78 9.36
CA LEU A 128 7.21 0.01 10.51
C LEU A 128 7.41 0.89 11.76
N GLU A 129 7.92 2.11 11.63
CA GLU A 129 8.05 3.06 12.75
C GLU A 129 6.71 3.41 13.43
N ASN A 130 5.59 3.29 12.71
CA ASN A 130 4.25 3.60 13.20
C ASN A 130 3.43 2.36 13.59
N MET A 131 4.00 1.14 13.47
CA MET A 131 3.29 -0.08 13.80
C MET A 131 3.34 -0.39 15.30
N GLU A 132 2.26 -0.98 15.81
CA GLU A 132 2.13 -1.41 17.20
C GLU A 132 1.75 -2.89 17.27
N GLY A 133 2.39 -3.64 18.16
CA GLY A 133 2.19 -5.08 18.30
C GLY A 133 0.86 -5.49 18.99
N PRO A 134 0.64 -6.80 19.17
CA PRO A 134 1.59 -7.89 18.96
C PRO A 134 1.81 -8.21 17.48
N PHE A 135 3.03 -8.63 17.14
CA PHE A 135 3.41 -9.01 15.77
C PHE A 135 3.34 -10.52 15.59
N ASP A 136 3.01 -10.96 14.38
CA ASP A 136 3.11 -12.37 14.05
C ASP A 136 4.58 -12.82 14.06
N ASN A 137 4.87 -13.91 14.77
CA ASN A 137 6.24 -14.35 14.98
C ASN A 137 6.87 -14.93 13.72
N GLU A 138 6.10 -15.63 12.89
CA GLU A 138 6.61 -16.25 11.66
C GLU A 138 6.96 -15.14 10.67
N SER A 139 6.03 -14.21 10.45
CA SER A 139 6.20 -13.02 9.62
C SER A 139 7.36 -12.13 10.09
N LEU A 140 7.51 -11.93 11.41
CA LEU A 140 8.64 -11.19 11.99
C LEU A 140 9.97 -11.89 11.74
N MET A 141 10.02 -13.22 11.88
CA MET A 141 11.24 -14.00 11.64
C MET A 141 11.67 -13.96 10.18
N ASP A 142 10.73 -14.13 9.25
CA ASP A 142 10.96 -14.05 7.81
C ASP A 142 11.44 -12.64 7.43
N ALA A 143 10.76 -11.61 7.94
CA ALA A 143 11.17 -10.22 7.69
C ALA A 143 12.59 -9.92 8.15
N PHE A 144 12.97 -10.52 9.28
CA PHE A 144 14.32 -10.42 9.80
C PHE A 144 15.36 -11.08 8.92
N GLN A 145 15.03 -12.27 8.39
CA GLN A 145 15.92 -13.00 7.51
C GLN A 145 16.19 -12.15 6.25
N ASP A 146 15.14 -11.65 5.61
CA ASP A 146 15.23 -10.82 4.40
C ASP A 146 16.20 -9.63 4.58
N VAL A 147 16.03 -8.85 5.65
CA VAL A 147 16.87 -7.67 5.88
C VAL A 147 18.29 -8.03 6.34
N SER A 148 18.48 -9.15 7.01
CA SER A 148 19.81 -9.62 7.43
C SER A 148 20.62 -10.05 6.21
N GLU A 149 20.01 -10.84 5.32
CA GLU A 149 20.62 -11.28 4.07
C GLU A 149 21.03 -10.07 3.22
N PHE A 150 20.14 -9.08 3.06
CA PHE A 150 20.49 -7.84 2.36
C PHE A 150 21.70 -7.13 2.98
N VAL A 151 21.76 -7.00 4.31
CA VAL A 151 22.88 -6.32 4.99
C VAL A 151 24.21 -7.07 4.82
N GLU A 152 24.18 -8.39 4.77
CA GLU A 152 25.37 -9.23 4.55
C GLU A 152 25.87 -9.18 3.10
N GLU A 153 24.95 -9.11 2.14
CA GLU A 153 25.26 -9.18 0.71
C GLU A 153 25.45 -7.82 0.03
N ALA A 154 24.99 -6.73 0.66
CA ALA A 154 25.06 -5.39 0.08
C ALA A 154 26.48 -4.97 -0.29
N GLU A 155 26.63 -4.46 -1.51
CA GLU A 155 27.89 -3.91 -1.99
C GLU A 155 28.28 -2.62 -1.25
N GLU A 156 29.58 -2.32 -1.21
CA GLU A 156 30.07 -1.06 -0.63
C GLU A 156 29.46 0.14 -1.38
N GLY A 157 28.69 0.95 -0.66
CA GLY A 157 28.04 2.14 -1.22
C GLY A 157 26.61 1.91 -1.74
N ASP A 158 25.98 0.75 -1.45
CA ASP A 158 24.56 0.56 -1.71
C ASP A 158 23.72 1.67 -1.06
N ALA A 159 22.84 2.28 -1.85
CA ALA A 159 22.07 3.46 -1.42
C ALA A 159 21.03 3.15 -0.33
N LYS A 160 20.59 1.89 -0.22
CA LYS A 160 19.55 1.46 0.72
C LYS A 160 20.10 0.93 2.04
N ILE A 161 21.41 0.64 2.12
CA ILE A 161 21.99 -0.09 3.27
C ILE A 161 21.66 0.52 4.63
N ASP A 162 21.66 1.85 4.74
CA ASP A 162 21.35 2.55 5.99
C ASP A 162 19.85 2.48 6.34
N LEU A 163 18.96 2.50 5.33
CA LEU A 163 17.53 2.29 5.53
C LEU A 163 17.26 0.85 5.99
N ILE A 164 17.87 -0.15 5.33
CA ILE A 164 17.66 -1.55 5.68
C ILE A 164 18.21 -1.87 7.08
N LYS A 165 19.33 -1.26 7.50
CA LYS A 165 19.80 -1.34 8.89
C LYS A 165 18.81 -0.73 9.88
N SER A 166 18.19 0.40 9.53
CA SER A 166 17.16 1.01 10.39
C SER A 166 15.93 0.10 10.50
N ILE A 167 15.52 -0.54 9.41
CA ILE A 167 14.45 -1.55 9.42
C ILE A 167 14.83 -2.73 10.31
N TYR A 168 16.06 -3.25 10.19
CA TYR A 168 16.57 -4.32 11.05
C TYR A 168 16.45 -3.96 12.54
N ASP A 169 16.85 -2.74 12.92
CA ASP A 169 16.79 -2.28 14.31
C ASP A 169 15.34 -2.20 14.83
N ILE A 170 14.39 -1.77 14.00
CA ILE A 170 12.96 -1.75 14.36
C ILE A 170 12.41 -3.15 14.55
N LEU A 171 12.67 -4.05 13.60
CA LEU A 171 12.25 -5.45 13.72
C LEU A 171 12.84 -6.07 15.00
N TYR A 172 14.07 -5.69 15.38
CA TYR A 172 14.69 -6.13 16.64
C TYR A 172 13.98 -5.61 17.88
N ALA A 173 13.54 -4.36 17.87
CA ALA A 173 12.70 -3.85 18.93
C ALA A 173 11.36 -4.62 19.03
N PHE A 174 10.78 -5.04 17.91
CA PHE A 174 9.53 -5.80 17.89
C PHE A 174 9.64 -7.18 18.54
N LYS A 175 10.80 -7.84 18.47
CA LYS A 175 11.03 -9.14 19.16
C LYS A 175 10.99 -9.04 20.68
N GLU A 176 11.30 -7.86 21.22
CA GLU A 176 11.41 -7.62 22.66
C GLU A 176 10.13 -7.02 23.27
N ALA A 177 9.13 -6.68 22.44
CA ALA A 177 7.86 -6.06 22.84
C ALA A 177 6.80 -7.11 23.20
#